data_AF-A0A2D9EAH4-F1
#
_entry.id   AF-A0A2D9EAH4-F1
#
_cell.length_a   1.000
_cell.length_b   1.000
_cell.length_c   1.000
_cell.angle_alpha   90.00
_cell.angle_beta   90.00
_cell.angle_gamma   90.00
#
_symmetry.space_group_name_H-M   'P 1'
#
loop_
_entity.id
_entity.type
_entity.pdbx_description
1 polymer ?
#
loop_
_entity_poly.entity_id
_entity_poly.type
_entity_poly.pdbx_seq_one_letter_code
_entity_poly.pdbx_strand_id
1 'polypeptide(L)'
;CEYEGCNGCTYGHAVNYDANAVFEDGSCEFEGCIDPSYSNYNALANIQGNAICSNSPLNADFSGDGVVQLEDLLEFLVVYSSEAPDFNGQVWVQDACDITPYEEEVLLEGAGFEEGDPAADCYVNEGCMYAGALNYDTAAESDAGFCVFAGCTDSDAVNYNSIANVDDGTCKYQTCPDFDHNGYIQSDDLLDFLTTWGTIYPE
;
A
#
# COMPACT_ATOMS: atom_id res chain seq x y z
N CYS A 1 20.78 -29.92 0.92
CA CYS A 1 20.26 -29.32 2.17
C CYS A 1 20.86 -30.03 3.39
N GLU A 2 22.13 -29.78 3.73
CA GLU A 2 22.62 -30.03 5.10
C GLU A 2 22.79 -28.67 5.77
N TYR A 3 21.68 -28.10 6.23
CA TYR A 3 21.70 -27.06 7.25
C TYR A 3 20.36 -27.12 7.99
N GLU A 4 20.40 -27.40 9.30
CA GLU A 4 19.25 -27.24 10.20
C GLU A 4 18.98 -25.73 10.32
N GLY A 5 18.24 -25.17 9.37
CA GLY A 5 17.65 -23.85 9.49
C GLY A 5 16.30 -23.95 10.20
N CYS A 6 15.95 -22.95 11.00
CA CYS A 6 14.63 -22.86 11.60
C CYS A 6 13.61 -22.37 10.55
N ASN A 7 12.43 -22.99 10.53
CA ASN A 7 11.26 -22.48 9.83
C ASN A 7 10.66 -21.34 10.66
N GLY A 8 10.19 -20.30 9.99
CA GLY A 8 9.48 -19.19 10.61
C GLY A 8 9.34 -18.02 9.65
N CYS A 9 8.74 -16.94 10.12
CA CYS A 9 8.60 -15.73 9.31
C CYS A 9 9.96 -15.04 9.11
N THR A 10 10.37 -14.83 7.85
CA THR A 10 11.61 -14.13 7.46
C THR A 10 11.34 -12.70 6.93
N TYR A 11 10.09 -12.33 6.64
CA TYR A 11 9.71 -10.96 6.28
C TYR A 11 9.86 -10.02 7.49
N GLY A 12 10.88 -9.14 7.44
CA GLY A 12 11.26 -8.26 8.55
C GLY A 12 10.19 -7.26 9.03
N HIS A 13 9.17 -7.01 8.22
CA HIS A 13 8.04 -6.12 8.55
C HIS A 13 6.82 -6.86 9.14
N ALA A 14 6.85 -8.19 9.25
CA ALA A 14 5.81 -8.95 9.94
C ALA A 14 5.96 -8.86 11.46
N VAL A 15 4.84 -8.92 12.21
CA VAL A 15 4.87 -8.79 13.67
C VAL A 15 5.50 -9.98 14.38
N ASN A 16 5.51 -11.14 13.72
CA ASN A 16 6.11 -12.38 14.20
C ASN A 16 7.41 -12.74 13.46
N TYR A 17 8.08 -11.74 12.86
CA TYR A 17 9.40 -11.91 12.25
C TYR A 17 10.38 -12.64 13.19
N ASP A 18 11.00 -13.69 12.70
CA ASP A 18 12.05 -14.45 13.38
C ASP A 18 13.39 -14.24 12.65
N ALA A 19 14.27 -13.46 13.28
CA ALA A 19 15.62 -13.22 12.77
C ALA A 19 16.50 -14.50 12.68
N ASN A 20 16.07 -15.62 13.28
CA ASN A 20 16.75 -16.92 13.16
C ASN A 20 16.11 -17.85 12.13
N ALA A 21 14.96 -17.47 11.57
CA ALA A 21 14.34 -18.22 10.50
C ALA A 21 15.16 -18.05 9.21
N VAL A 22 15.44 -19.18 8.57
CA VAL A 22 16.15 -19.25 7.28
C VAL A 22 15.19 -19.68 6.17
N PHE A 23 14.08 -20.31 6.54
CA PHE A 23 13.06 -20.78 5.64
C PHE A 23 11.72 -20.16 6.02
N GLU A 24 11.09 -19.48 5.06
CA GLU A 24 9.71 -19.02 5.22
C GLU A 24 8.78 -20.22 5.32
N ASP A 25 7.90 -20.19 6.31
CA ASP A 25 6.90 -21.24 6.53
C ASP A 25 5.47 -20.77 6.25
N GLY A 26 5.32 -19.60 5.63
CA GLY A 26 4.02 -19.00 5.34
C GLY A 26 3.28 -18.50 6.58
N SER A 27 3.94 -18.40 7.74
CA SER A 27 3.30 -18.02 9.00
C SER A 27 3.35 -16.53 9.32
N CYS A 28 3.92 -15.68 8.45
CA CYS A 28 4.05 -14.25 8.74
C CYS A 28 2.70 -13.60 9.03
N GLU A 29 2.66 -12.86 10.12
CA GLU A 29 1.52 -12.09 10.58
C GLU A 29 1.75 -10.63 10.13
N PHE A 30 1.02 -10.22 9.10
CA PHE A 30 1.03 -8.86 8.58
C PHE A 30 -0.15 -8.08 9.17
N GLU A 31 0.18 -7.08 9.98
CA GLU A 31 -0.79 -6.27 10.72
C GLU A 31 -1.37 -5.15 9.85
N GLY A 32 -2.71 -5.03 9.84
CA GLY A 32 -3.44 -3.96 9.17
C GLY A 32 -4.95 -4.13 9.33
N CYS A 33 -5.73 -3.21 8.76
CA CYS A 33 -7.18 -3.41 8.76
C CYS A 33 -7.57 -4.49 7.76
N ILE A 34 -8.13 -5.61 8.24
CA ILE A 34 -8.50 -6.77 7.41
C ILE A 34 -9.96 -6.78 6.96
N ASP A 35 -10.76 -5.80 7.39
CA ASP A 35 -12.17 -5.69 7.05
C ASP A 35 -12.37 -4.72 5.87
N PRO A 36 -12.78 -5.22 4.68
CA PRO A 36 -12.93 -4.40 3.48
C PRO A 36 -14.09 -3.40 3.55
N SER A 37 -14.89 -3.39 4.63
CA SER A 37 -15.91 -2.37 4.86
C SER A 37 -15.34 -1.05 5.42
N TYR A 38 -14.04 -1.01 5.73
CA TYR A 38 -13.36 0.17 6.25
C TYR A 38 -12.46 0.84 5.20
N SER A 39 -12.43 2.17 5.19
CA SER A 39 -11.64 2.97 4.24
C SER A 39 -10.13 2.69 4.29
N ASN A 40 -9.59 2.30 5.45
CA ASN A 40 -8.17 1.96 5.60
C ASN A 40 -7.88 0.45 5.53
N TYR A 41 -8.78 -0.33 4.92
CA TYR A 41 -8.54 -1.74 4.62
C TYR A 41 -7.21 -1.94 3.87
N ASN A 42 -6.41 -2.89 4.32
CA ASN A 42 -5.15 -3.28 3.69
C ASN A 42 -5.26 -4.73 3.23
N ALA A 43 -5.30 -4.96 1.91
CA ALA A 43 -5.42 -6.29 1.32
C ALA A 43 -4.22 -7.21 1.57
N LEU A 44 -3.07 -6.64 1.95
CA LEU A 44 -1.86 -7.40 2.29
C LEU A 44 -1.85 -7.85 3.76
N ALA A 45 -2.71 -7.27 4.61
CA ALA A 45 -2.80 -7.65 6.01
C ALA A 45 -3.57 -8.97 6.16
N ASN A 46 -3.08 -9.84 7.05
CA ASN A 46 -3.74 -11.11 7.39
C ASN A 46 -4.13 -11.21 8.87
N ILE A 47 -3.74 -10.23 9.69
CA ILE A 47 -4.19 -10.08 11.06
C ILE A 47 -4.58 -8.63 11.37
N GLN A 48 -5.56 -8.45 12.26
CA GLN A 48 -5.95 -7.12 12.73
C GLN A 48 -4.93 -6.51 13.68
N GLY A 49 -4.33 -7.31 14.57
CA GLY A 49 -3.44 -6.84 15.63
C GLY A 49 -4.02 -5.68 16.46
N ASN A 50 -3.24 -4.61 16.60
CA ASN A 50 -3.58 -3.30 17.13
C ASN A 50 -3.99 -2.28 16.04
N ALA A 51 -3.98 -2.65 14.76
CA ALA A 51 -4.43 -1.75 13.71
C ALA A 51 -5.87 -1.32 13.98
N ILE A 52 -6.17 -0.05 13.76
CA ILE A 52 -7.51 0.50 13.95
C ILE A 52 -8.20 0.47 12.59
N CYS A 53 -9.21 -0.40 12.41
CA CYS A 53 -10.12 -0.28 11.27
C CYS A 53 -11.01 0.94 11.45
N SER A 54 -10.96 1.84 10.48
CA SER A 54 -11.64 3.12 10.57
C SER A 54 -12.21 3.53 9.23
N ASN A 55 -13.44 4.04 9.29
CA ASN A 55 -14.02 4.85 8.23
C ASN A 55 -13.67 6.32 8.46
N SER A 56 -12.62 6.61 9.25
CA SER A 56 -12.04 7.94 9.25
C SER A 56 -11.74 8.23 7.78
N PRO A 57 -12.41 9.24 7.24
CA PRO A 57 -12.44 9.42 5.80
C PRO A 57 -11.05 9.80 5.31
N LEU A 58 -10.86 9.64 4.00
CA LEU A 58 -9.64 10.01 3.27
C LEU A 58 -9.14 11.36 3.77
N ASN A 59 -7.82 11.48 3.94
CA ASN A 59 -7.25 12.74 4.40
C ASN A 59 -7.63 13.86 3.41
N ALA A 60 -8.37 14.83 3.91
CA ALA A 60 -8.90 15.98 3.18
C ALA A 60 -8.31 17.31 3.70
N ASP A 61 -7.26 17.22 4.52
CA ASP A 61 -6.42 18.34 4.90
C ASP A 61 -5.47 18.61 3.72
N PHE A 62 -5.89 19.51 2.84
CA PHE A 62 -5.12 19.90 1.66
C PHE A 62 -4.07 20.96 2.04
N SER A 63 -4.38 21.77 3.05
CA SER A 63 -3.50 22.82 3.54
C SER A 63 -2.33 22.28 4.39
N GLY A 64 -2.46 21.06 4.92
CA GLY A 64 -1.48 20.40 5.76
C GLY A 64 -1.38 21.00 7.16
N ASP A 65 -2.44 21.65 7.66
CA ASP A 65 -2.47 22.32 8.97
C ASP A 65 -2.97 21.40 10.11
N GLY A 66 -3.32 20.16 9.77
CA GLY A 66 -3.83 19.13 10.66
C GLY A 66 -5.33 19.20 10.90
N VAL A 67 -6.09 20.14 10.31
CA VAL A 67 -7.53 20.28 10.53
C VAL A 67 -8.31 20.52 9.24
N VAL A 68 -9.31 19.68 8.95
CA VAL A 68 -10.14 19.90 7.75
C VAL A 68 -11.15 21.02 7.99
N GLN A 69 -10.88 22.20 7.44
CA GLN A 69 -11.71 23.39 7.62
C GLN A 69 -11.79 24.27 6.37
N LEU A 70 -11.97 25.58 6.58
CA LEU A 70 -12.22 26.55 5.54
C LEU A 70 -11.05 26.66 4.57
N GLU A 71 -9.81 26.50 5.03
CA GLU A 71 -8.63 26.56 4.16
C GLU A 71 -8.65 25.43 3.13
N ASP A 72 -8.91 24.19 3.57
CA ASP A 72 -9.02 23.02 2.70
C ASP A 72 -10.21 23.12 1.73
N LEU A 73 -11.35 23.64 2.20
CA LEU A 73 -12.46 23.89 1.29
C LEU A 73 -12.13 24.93 0.23
N LEU A 74 -11.36 25.96 0.59
CA LEU A 74 -10.92 26.95 -0.40
C LEU A 74 -9.96 26.32 -1.41
N GLU A 75 -9.04 25.46 -0.98
CA GLU A 75 -8.15 24.71 -1.87
C GLU A 75 -8.92 23.76 -2.79
N PHE A 76 -9.87 23.00 -2.25
CA PHE A 76 -10.78 22.15 -3.03
C PHE A 76 -11.56 22.96 -4.07
N LEU A 77 -12.11 24.12 -3.68
CA LEU A 77 -12.91 24.96 -4.58
C LEU A 77 -12.09 25.64 -5.68
N VAL A 78 -10.77 25.76 -5.53
CA VAL A 78 -9.88 26.22 -6.62
C VAL A 78 -9.92 25.23 -7.80
N VAL A 79 -10.09 23.94 -7.51
CA VAL A 79 -10.05 22.86 -8.51
C VAL A 79 -11.39 22.18 -8.74
N TYR A 80 -12.44 22.62 -8.06
CA TYR A 80 -13.80 22.14 -8.30
C TYR A 80 -14.23 22.33 -9.76
N SER A 81 -14.90 21.32 -10.29
CA SER A 81 -15.30 21.21 -11.70
C SER A 81 -14.11 21.13 -12.68
N SER A 82 -12.96 20.64 -12.23
CA SER A 82 -11.82 20.31 -13.09
C SER A 82 -11.70 18.80 -13.30
N GLU A 83 -10.90 18.39 -14.29
CA GLU A 83 -10.78 16.99 -14.73
C GLU A 83 -9.32 16.64 -15.07
N ALA A 84 -8.98 15.37 -14.87
CA ALA A 84 -7.70 14.82 -15.28
C ALA A 84 -7.55 14.87 -16.82
N PRO A 85 -6.34 15.04 -17.36
CA PRO A 85 -5.05 15.14 -16.66
C PRO A 85 -4.54 16.58 -16.59
N ASP A 86 -5.40 17.60 -16.57
CA ASP A 86 -4.95 19.00 -16.56
C ASP A 86 -5.45 19.78 -15.33
N PHE A 87 -6.56 19.39 -14.70
CA PHE A 87 -7.13 20.00 -13.49
C PHE A 87 -7.05 21.55 -13.47
N ASN A 88 -7.43 22.19 -14.60
CA ASN A 88 -7.33 23.64 -14.81
C ASN A 88 -5.91 24.23 -14.68
N GLY A 89 -4.88 23.44 -14.95
CA GLY A 89 -3.46 23.79 -14.88
C GLY A 89 -2.89 23.88 -13.45
N GLN A 90 -3.58 23.32 -12.45
CA GLN A 90 -3.09 23.31 -11.06
C GLN A 90 -2.09 22.17 -10.84
N VAL A 91 -0.81 22.53 -10.74
CA VAL A 91 0.30 21.56 -10.64
C VAL A 91 0.19 20.70 -9.38
N TRP A 92 -0.17 21.27 -8.23
CA TRP A 92 -0.28 20.52 -6.98
C TRP A 92 -1.34 19.40 -7.05
N VAL A 93 -2.48 19.65 -7.72
CA VAL A 93 -3.49 18.60 -7.94
C VAL A 93 -3.00 17.55 -8.92
N GLN A 94 -2.32 17.98 -9.98
CA GLN A 94 -1.72 17.03 -10.92
C GLN A 94 -0.77 16.08 -10.19
N ASP A 95 0.15 16.61 -9.39
CA ASP A 95 1.12 15.81 -8.65
C ASP A 95 0.45 14.92 -7.58
N ALA A 96 -0.65 15.37 -6.97
CA ALA A 96 -1.38 14.62 -5.95
C ALA A 96 -2.27 13.50 -6.53
N CYS A 97 -2.88 13.73 -7.71
CA CYS A 97 -3.90 12.86 -8.28
C CYS A 97 -3.41 12.03 -9.48
N ASP A 98 -2.41 12.49 -10.23
CA ASP A 98 -1.90 11.81 -11.43
C ASP A 98 -0.74 10.89 -11.09
N ILE A 99 -1.10 9.75 -10.50
CA ILE A 99 -0.12 8.72 -10.20
C ILE A 99 -0.27 7.55 -11.15
N THR A 100 0.85 7.17 -11.75
CA THR A 100 0.94 6.06 -12.70
C THR A 100 1.55 4.85 -12.01
N PRO A 101 0.76 3.80 -11.71
CA PRO A 101 1.31 2.55 -11.21
C PRO A 101 2.36 1.99 -12.19
N TYR A 102 3.41 1.37 -11.67
CA TYR A 102 4.32 0.61 -12.49
C TYR A 102 3.64 -0.65 -13.02
N GLU A 103 4.06 -1.06 -14.22
CA GLU A 103 3.59 -2.30 -14.82
C GLU A 103 4.06 -3.52 -14.01
N GLU A 104 3.23 -4.54 -13.94
CA GLU A 104 3.50 -5.76 -13.14
C GLU A 104 4.83 -6.43 -13.53
N GLU A 105 5.19 -6.42 -14.82
CA GLU A 105 6.47 -6.97 -15.30
C GLU A 105 7.67 -6.26 -14.66
N VAL A 106 7.56 -4.96 -14.39
CA VAL A 106 8.60 -4.17 -13.71
C VAL A 106 8.64 -4.50 -12.22
N LEU A 107 7.48 -4.69 -11.60
CA LEU A 107 7.39 -5.01 -10.16
C LEU A 107 7.89 -6.41 -9.82
N LEU A 108 7.78 -7.33 -10.76
CA LEU A 108 8.26 -8.71 -10.63
C LEU A 108 9.74 -8.86 -11.02
N GLU A 109 10.42 -7.79 -11.44
CA GLU A 109 11.84 -7.85 -11.80
C GLU A 109 12.68 -8.23 -10.58
N GLY A 110 13.40 -9.36 -10.68
CA GLY A 110 14.23 -9.88 -9.59
C GLY A 110 13.46 -10.67 -8.52
N ALA A 111 12.17 -10.98 -8.73
CA ALA A 111 11.47 -11.93 -7.89
C ALA A 111 11.99 -13.36 -8.15
N GLY A 112 12.33 -14.08 -7.09
CA GLY A 112 12.83 -15.45 -7.14
C GLY A 112 14.35 -15.56 -7.26
N PHE A 113 14.83 -16.78 -7.48
CA PHE A 113 16.26 -17.07 -7.62
C PHE A 113 16.82 -16.64 -8.98
N GLU A 114 18.07 -16.16 -9.00
CA GLU A 114 18.81 -15.98 -10.24
C GLU A 114 19.02 -17.33 -10.97
N GLU A 115 19.10 -17.30 -12.30
CA GLU A 115 19.34 -18.50 -13.09
C GLU A 115 20.66 -19.18 -12.67
N GLY A 116 20.54 -20.41 -12.15
CA GLY A 116 21.69 -21.20 -11.70
C GLY A 116 22.13 -20.93 -10.27
N ASP A 117 21.32 -20.23 -9.46
CA ASP A 117 21.56 -20.11 -8.02
C ASP A 117 21.51 -21.51 -7.36
N PRO A 118 22.60 -21.99 -6.74
CA PRO A 118 22.62 -23.28 -6.05
C PRO A 118 21.71 -23.32 -4.82
N ALA A 119 21.24 -22.18 -4.31
CA ALA A 119 20.26 -22.13 -3.23
C ALA A 119 18.87 -22.62 -3.70
N ALA A 120 18.52 -22.43 -4.97
CA ALA A 120 17.24 -22.87 -5.53
C ALA A 120 17.01 -24.39 -5.38
N ASP A 121 18.07 -25.19 -5.42
CA ASP A 121 18.03 -26.64 -5.18
C ASP A 121 17.51 -27.01 -3.76
N CYS A 122 17.46 -26.05 -2.84
CA CYS A 122 16.94 -26.24 -1.47
C CYS A 122 15.44 -25.98 -1.31
N TYR A 123 14.79 -25.36 -2.30
CA TYR A 123 13.39 -24.95 -2.25
C TYR A 123 12.60 -25.73 -3.30
N VAL A 124 12.00 -26.85 -2.87
CA VAL A 124 11.18 -27.70 -3.75
C VAL A 124 9.82 -27.06 -3.92
N ASN A 125 9.36 -26.92 -5.16
CA ASN A 125 8.13 -26.19 -5.49
C ASN A 125 8.15 -24.79 -4.85
N GLU A 126 9.23 -24.05 -5.11
CA GLU A 126 9.37 -22.68 -4.62
C GLU A 126 8.36 -21.76 -5.27
N GLY A 127 7.81 -20.84 -4.48
CA GLY A 127 7.00 -19.73 -4.94
C GLY A 127 6.43 -18.98 -3.74
N CYS A 128 5.80 -17.84 -4.00
CA CYS A 128 5.19 -17.08 -2.93
C CYS A 128 3.93 -17.80 -2.39
N MET A 129 3.86 -18.00 -1.08
CA MET A 129 2.74 -18.69 -0.42
C MET A 129 1.59 -17.73 0.01
N TYR A 130 1.76 -16.42 -0.14
CA TYR A 130 0.79 -15.42 0.30
C TYR A 130 -0.09 -14.94 -0.85
N ALA A 131 -1.41 -15.18 -0.74
CA ALA A 131 -2.38 -14.85 -1.80
C ALA A 131 -2.49 -13.37 -2.17
N GLY A 132 -1.98 -12.47 -1.32
CA GLY A 132 -1.95 -11.02 -1.58
C GLY A 132 -0.72 -10.55 -2.38
N ALA A 133 0.27 -11.40 -2.61
CA ALA A 133 1.46 -11.05 -3.38
C ALA A 133 1.22 -11.14 -4.90
N LEU A 134 1.92 -10.32 -5.68
CA LEU A 134 1.83 -10.33 -7.15
C LEU A 134 2.30 -11.66 -7.75
N ASN A 135 3.33 -12.27 -7.18
CA ASN A 135 3.88 -13.57 -7.61
C ASN A 135 3.34 -14.75 -6.81
N TYR A 136 2.12 -14.65 -6.25
CA TYR A 136 1.49 -15.75 -5.53
C TYR A 136 1.41 -17.01 -6.40
N ASP A 137 1.91 -18.13 -5.87
CA ASP A 137 1.81 -19.43 -6.52
C ASP A 137 1.03 -20.41 -5.63
N THR A 138 -0.15 -20.79 -6.11
CA THR A 138 -1.01 -21.80 -5.46
C THR A 138 -0.39 -23.19 -5.36
N ALA A 139 0.67 -23.48 -6.14
CA ALA A 139 1.41 -24.73 -6.13
C ALA A 139 2.67 -24.69 -5.27
N ALA A 140 3.02 -23.54 -4.67
CA ALA A 140 4.18 -23.41 -3.82
C ALA A 140 4.07 -24.29 -2.56
N GLU A 141 5.13 -25.06 -2.28
CA GLU A 141 5.30 -25.82 -1.04
C GLU A 141 6.43 -25.23 -0.17
N SER A 142 7.17 -24.25 -0.69
CA SER A 142 8.19 -23.49 0.01
C SER A 142 8.24 -22.06 -0.49
N ASP A 143 8.57 -21.13 0.40
CA ASP A 143 8.82 -19.72 0.09
C ASP A 143 10.27 -19.41 0.50
N ALA A 144 10.99 -18.71 -0.36
CA ALA A 144 12.37 -18.29 -0.12
C ALA A 144 12.49 -16.80 0.30
N GLY A 145 11.37 -16.16 0.64
CA GLY A 145 11.30 -14.75 1.01
C GLY A 145 11.17 -13.82 -0.20
N PHE A 146 10.69 -14.32 -1.33
CA PHE A 146 10.62 -13.57 -2.61
C PHE A 146 9.21 -13.09 -2.97
N CYS A 147 8.24 -13.14 -2.06
CA CYS A 147 6.93 -12.57 -2.32
C CYS A 147 7.04 -11.08 -2.64
N VAL A 148 6.36 -10.67 -3.70
CA VAL A 148 6.27 -9.27 -4.13
C VAL A 148 4.98 -8.69 -3.58
N PHE A 149 5.12 -7.89 -2.53
CA PHE A 149 4.06 -7.11 -1.92
C PHE A 149 4.14 -5.68 -2.46
N ALA A 150 3.32 -5.40 -3.48
CA ALA A 150 3.30 -4.10 -4.14
C ALA A 150 2.48 -3.08 -3.34
N GLY A 151 2.99 -1.86 -3.28
CA GLY A 151 2.34 -0.71 -2.65
C GLY A 151 3.33 0.43 -2.43
N CYS A 152 2.86 1.57 -1.94
CA CYS A 152 3.78 2.65 -1.60
C CYS A 152 4.71 2.25 -0.44
N THR A 153 6.02 2.30 -0.68
CA THR A 153 7.05 1.94 0.32
C THR A 153 7.68 3.14 1.01
N ASP A 154 7.37 4.36 0.56
CA ASP A 154 7.87 5.59 1.17
C ASP A 154 7.05 5.94 2.42
N SER A 155 7.70 6.00 3.58
CA SER A 155 7.05 6.31 4.86
C SER A 155 6.57 7.75 4.98
N ASP A 156 7.08 8.66 4.14
CA ASP A 156 6.67 10.07 4.10
C ASP A 156 5.42 10.27 3.22
N ALA A 157 4.97 9.23 2.51
CA ALA A 157 3.75 9.26 1.71
C ALA A 157 2.49 9.00 2.56
N VAL A 158 1.39 9.69 2.21
CA VAL A 158 0.09 9.59 2.90
C VAL A 158 -0.59 8.23 2.74
N ASN A 159 -0.21 7.45 1.71
CA ASN A 159 -0.68 6.10 1.45
C ASN A 159 0.40 5.04 1.65
N TYR A 160 1.42 5.33 2.46
CA TYR A 160 2.44 4.35 2.87
C TYR A 160 1.80 3.02 3.31
N ASN A 161 2.29 1.92 2.76
CA ASN A 161 1.90 0.57 3.14
C ASN A 161 3.11 -0.15 3.75
N SER A 162 3.09 -0.35 5.07
CA SER A 162 4.19 -0.99 5.79
C SER A 162 4.42 -2.46 5.46
N ILE A 163 3.49 -3.10 4.73
CA ILE A 163 3.62 -4.49 4.27
C ILE A 163 4.25 -4.52 2.87
N ALA A 164 4.18 -3.42 2.11
CA ALA A 164 4.77 -3.37 0.78
C ALA A 164 6.30 -3.47 0.87
N ASN A 165 6.90 -4.26 -0.01
CA ASN A 165 8.35 -4.42 -0.14
C ASN A 165 8.88 -3.99 -1.53
N VAL A 166 7.97 -3.67 -2.45
CA VAL A 166 8.28 -3.10 -3.76
C VAL A 166 7.37 -1.89 -3.98
N ASP A 167 7.98 -0.74 -4.28
CA ASP A 167 7.24 0.47 -4.66
C ASP A 167 6.47 0.20 -5.96
N ASP A 168 5.15 0.39 -5.93
CA ASP A 168 4.29 0.23 -7.09
C ASP A 168 4.14 1.52 -7.90
N GLY A 169 4.87 2.57 -7.53
CA GLY A 169 4.78 3.88 -8.16
C GLY A 169 3.52 4.63 -7.74
N THR A 170 2.72 4.13 -6.77
CA THR A 170 1.46 4.75 -6.34
C THR A 170 1.59 5.71 -5.16
N CYS A 171 2.80 6.04 -4.71
CA CYS A 171 3.02 6.92 -3.57
C CYS A 171 2.41 8.34 -3.75
N LYS A 172 1.58 8.74 -2.78
CA LYS A 172 0.94 10.05 -2.66
C LYS A 172 1.64 10.86 -1.57
N TYR A 173 2.25 11.99 -1.90
CA TYR A 173 2.83 12.91 -0.89
C TYR A 173 1.89 14.06 -0.52
N GLN A 174 0.77 14.16 -1.22
CA GLN A 174 -0.27 15.16 -1.01
C GLN A 174 -1.64 14.49 -1.11
N THR A 175 -2.63 15.08 -0.45
CA THR A 175 -4.02 14.63 -0.50
C THR A 175 -4.63 15.02 -1.84
N CYS A 176 -5.27 14.05 -2.52
CA CYS A 176 -5.90 14.26 -3.81
C CYS A 176 -7.38 14.63 -3.63
N PRO A 177 -7.86 15.75 -4.20
CA PRO A 177 -9.28 16.15 -4.12
C PRO A 177 -10.27 15.29 -4.92
N ASP A 178 -9.79 14.38 -5.78
CA ASP A 178 -10.60 13.35 -6.47
C ASP A 178 -10.65 12.11 -5.56
N PHE A 179 -11.73 12.00 -4.77
CA PHE A 179 -11.88 11.01 -3.71
C PHE A 179 -12.43 9.68 -4.22
N ASP A 180 -13.24 9.72 -5.28
CA ASP A 180 -13.81 8.51 -5.91
C ASP A 180 -12.95 7.98 -7.07
N HIS A 181 -11.85 8.67 -7.38
CA HIS A 181 -10.86 8.36 -8.42
C HIS A 181 -11.47 8.22 -9.81
N ASN A 182 -12.53 9.00 -10.09
CA ASN A 182 -13.20 8.98 -11.39
C ASN A 182 -12.54 9.92 -12.41
N GLY A 183 -11.53 10.71 -12.00
CA GLY A 183 -10.81 11.68 -12.82
C GLY A 183 -11.47 13.06 -12.88
N TYR A 184 -12.51 13.33 -12.08
CA TYR A 184 -13.26 14.58 -12.05
C TYR A 184 -13.42 15.06 -10.61
N ILE A 185 -13.15 16.34 -10.35
CA ILE A 185 -13.38 16.94 -9.03
C ILE A 185 -14.76 17.59 -9.04
N GLN A 186 -15.79 16.92 -8.51
CA GLN A 186 -17.19 17.35 -8.61
C GLN A 186 -17.94 17.26 -7.28
N SER A 187 -19.27 17.23 -7.34
CA SER A 187 -20.13 17.27 -6.17
C SER A 187 -20.03 16.03 -5.29
N ASP A 188 -19.66 14.89 -5.88
CA ASP A 188 -19.47 13.64 -5.14
C ASP A 188 -18.20 13.75 -4.29
N ASP A 189 -17.10 14.25 -4.85
CA ASP A 189 -15.88 14.57 -4.09
C ASP A 189 -16.09 15.63 -3.03
N LEU A 190 -16.90 16.67 -3.34
CA LEU A 190 -17.24 17.69 -2.35
C LEU A 190 -18.07 17.07 -1.21
N LEU A 191 -18.93 16.10 -1.51
CA LEU A 191 -19.70 15.43 -0.48
C LEU A 191 -18.78 14.59 0.41
N ASP A 192 -17.83 13.87 -0.18
CA ASP A 192 -16.81 13.09 0.53
C ASP A 192 -15.92 13.99 1.39
N PHE A 193 -15.43 15.10 0.85
CA PHE A 193 -14.76 16.16 1.60
C PHE A 193 -15.58 16.59 2.82
N LEU A 194 -16.88 16.89 2.63
CA LEU A 194 -17.74 17.36 3.72
C LEU A 194 -18.02 16.30 4.78
N THR A 195 -17.86 15.00 4.47
CA THR A 195 -17.92 13.95 5.50
C THR A 195 -16.74 14.04 6.49
N THR A 196 -15.65 14.68 6.08
CA THR A 196 -14.43 14.87 6.85
C THR A 196 -14.39 16.22 7.57
N TRP A 197 -15.38 17.10 7.35
CA TRP A 197 -15.33 18.46 7.86
C TRP A 197 -15.15 18.53 9.39
N GLY A 198 -14.10 19.22 9.83
CA GLY A 198 -13.73 19.38 11.23
C GLY A 198 -12.99 18.18 11.83
N THR A 199 -12.58 17.20 11.02
CA THR A 199 -11.63 16.18 11.47
C THR A 199 -10.28 16.82 11.78
N ILE A 200 -9.55 16.17 12.68
CA ILE A 200 -8.20 16.57 13.07
C ILE A 200 -7.30 15.38 12.73
N TYR A 201 -6.32 15.58 11.85
CA TYR A 201 -5.29 14.61 11.55
C TYR A 201 -4.09 14.91 12.46
N PRO A 202 -3.64 13.95 13.29
CA PRO A 202 -2.45 14.16 14.11
C PRO A 202 -1.22 14.30 13.21
N GLU A 203 -0.39 15.32 13.47
CA GLU A 203 0.99 15.41 12.94
C GLU A 203 1.84 14.20 13.33
#